data_AF-A0A7J7JR99-F1
#
_entry.id   AF-A0A7J7JR99-F1
#
_cell.length_a   1.000
_cell.length_b   1.000
_cell.length_c   1.000
_cell.angle_alpha   90.00
_cell.angle_beta   90.00
_cell.angle_gamma   90.00
#
_symmetry.space_group_name_H-M   'P 1'
#
loop_
_entity.id
_entity.type
_entity.pdbx_description
1 polymer ?
#
loop_
_entity_poly.entity_id
_entity_poly.type
_entity_poly.pdbx_seq_one_letter_code
_entity_poly.pdbx_strand_id
1 'polypeptide(L)'
;MLILGFTKKIPDRQLMFNSTLKVNSKTGVYLILRGERGRQKCELPILMSSFVDVAAIGYAAVIPLTVYAAIHSLLIFPYLKQQQELRLQKRKEEQKKRLDARREAAILEVNLMTSAAEQSIESEQRVQGLVIVKALYGRLQTMQQSDTAEDVVINVTVPLQHQVKNSSLKIAGIISKAEMPGFYDPCYGEEKSLYIRYKFHNALHHVTIADNEPIHIPLQAHLMTSGVTS
;
A
#
# COMPACT_ATOMS: atom_id res chain seq x y z
N MET A 1 -54.65 24.54 3.89
CA MET A 1 -53.73 23.91 4.86
C MET A 1 -52.71 23.12 4.05
N LEU A 2 -51.48 23.64 3.93
CA LEU A 2 -50.39 22.94 3.24
C LEU A 2 -49.55 22.22 4.29
N ILE A 3 -49.29 20.93 4.05
CA ILE A 3 -48.44 20.09 4.91
C ILE A 3 -47.28 19.60 4.06
N LEU A 4 -46.07 20.03 4.38
CA LEU A 4 -44.84 19.55 3.75
C LEU A 4 -44.07 18.72 4.78
N GLY A 5 -43.93 17.43 4.53
CA GLY A 5 -43.26 16.49 5.42
C GLY A 5 -41.96 15.98 4.81
N PHE A 6 -40.86 16.08 5.55
CA PHE A 6 -39.60 15.43 5.21
C PHE A 6 -39.27 14.38 6.27
N THR A 7 -39.04 13.15 5.84
CA THR A 7 -38.70 12.02 6.71
C THR A 7 -37.30 11.53 6.35
N LYS A 8 -36.41 11.44 7.34
CA LYS A 8 -35.05 10.90 7.14
C LYS A 8 -34.76 9.84 8.20
N LYS A 9 -34.62 8.59 7.76
CA LYS A 9 -34.25 7.47 8.62
C LYS A 9 -32.74 7.40 8.74
N ILE A 10 -32.19 7.42 9.95
CA ILE A 10 -30.76 7.26 10.19
C ILE A 10 -30.53 5.80 10.63
N PRO A 11 -29.83 4.98 9.82
CA PRO A 11 -29.84 3.52 9.96
C PRO A 11 -29.09 2.98 11.18
N ASP A 12 -28.27 3.78 11.86
CA ASP A 12 -27.29 3.23 12.83
C ASP A 12 -27.81 3.12 14.28
N ARG A 13 -28.99 3.67 14.62
CA ARG A 13 -29.53 3.64 16.01
C ARG A 13 -31.07 3.60 16.17
N GLN A 14 -31.84 3.15 15.17
CA GLN A 14 -33.32 3.17 15.19
C GLN A 14 -33.92 4.54 15.60
N LEU A 15 -33.21 5.64 15.30
CA LEU A 15 -33.68 7.00 15.54
C LEU A 15 -34.37 7.50 14.28
N MET A 16 -35.67 7.74 14.37
CA MET A 16 -36.46 8.35 13.29
C MET A 16 -36.63 9.84 13.58
N PHE A 17 -36.18 10.69 12.67
CA PHE A 17 -36.44 12.13 12.71
C PHE A 17 -37.40 12.50 11.58
N ASN A 18 -38.55 13.04 11.95
CA ASN A 18 -39.59 13.51 11.03
C ASN A 18 -39.77 15.02 11.24
N SER A 19 -39.68 15.80 10.17
CA SER A 19 -39.97 17.23 10.19
C SER A 19 -41.24 17.48 9.38
N THR A 20 -42.23 18.14 9.97
CA THR A 20 -43.50 18.46 9.29
C THR A 20 -43.79 19.95 9.43
N LEU A 21 -43.81 20.65 8.29
CA LEU A 21 -44.24 22.03 8.19
C LEU A 21 -45.77 22.06 8.03
N LYS A 22 -46.48 22.69 8.96
CA LYS A 22 -47.92 22.92 8.88
C LYS A 22 -48.19 24.41 8.64
N VAL A 23 -48.81 24.73 7.52
CA VAL A 23 -49.16 26.11 7.13
C VAL A 23 -50.67 26.30 7.18
N ASN A 24 -51.13 27.21 8.04
CA ASN A 24 -52.55 27.56 8.19
C ASN A 24 -52.76 29.07 8.04
N SER A 25 -53.72 29.49 7.21
CA SER A 25 -53.97 30.89 6.85
C SER A 25 -54.49 31.76 8.00
N LYS A 26 -55.01 31.17 9.09
CA LYS A 26 -55.52 31.92 10.26
C LYS A 26 -54.59 31.88 11.48
N THR A 27 -53.67 30.92 11.54
CA THR A 27 -52.84 30.67 12.75
C THR A 27 -51.34 30.62 12.47
N GLY A 28 -50.91 30.85 11.22
CA GLY A 28 -49.49 31.01 10.88
C GLY A 28 -48.78 29.71 10.48
N VAL A 29 -47.44 29.74 10.53
CA VAL A 29 -46.56 28.63 10.12
C VAL A 29 -45.96 27.95 11.34
N TYR A 30 -46.16 26.63 11.45
CA TYR A 30 -45.60 25.80 12.50
C TYR A 30 -44.65 24.76 11.90
N LEU A 31 -43.42 24.70 12.41
CA LEU A 31 -42.50 23.61 12.14
C LEU A 31 -42.58 22.62 13.30
N ILE A 32 -43.07 21.41 13.05
CA ILE A 32 -43.12 20.36 14.06
C ILE A 32 -41.96 19.41 13.82
N LEU A 33 -41.01 19.40 14.74
CA LEU A 33 -39.92 18.43 14.78
C LEU A 33 -40.35 17.25 15.64
N ARG A 34 -40.41 16.05 15.04
CA ARG A 34 -40.77 14.81 15.72
C ARG A 34 -39.56 13.88 15.75
N GLY A 35 -39.10 13.53 16.95
CA GLY A 35 -38.07 12.53 17.17
C GLY A 35 -38.68 11.30 17.85
N GLU A 36 -38.47 10.12 17.26
CA GLU A 36 -38.84 8.85 17.90
C GLU A 36 -37.55 8.09 18.29
N ARG A 37 -37.44 7.76 19.58
CA ARG A 37 -36.38 6.91 20.12
C ARG A 37 -37.01 5.77 20.91
N GLY A 38 -37.06 4.58 20.32
CA GLY A 38 -37.71 3.41 20.92
C GLY A 38 -39.20 3.66 21.17
N ARG A 39 -39.63 3.66 22.44
CA ARG A 39 -41.04 3.85 22.84
C ARG A 39 -41.41 5.30 23.18
N GLN A 40 -40.45 6.22 23.19
CA GLN A 40 -40.65 7.63 23.53
C GLN A 40 -40.75 8.48 22.24
N LYS A 41 -41.85 9.24 22.13
CA LYS A 41 -42.10 10.18 21.03
C LYS A 41 -42.00 11.59 21.57
N CYS A 42 -41.06 12.37 21.04
CA CYS A 42 -40.90 13.78 21.40
C CYS A 42 -41.35 14.65 20.22
N GLU A 43 -42.35 15.50 20.44
CA GLU A 43 -42.81 16.49 19.46
C GLU A 43 -42.44 17.89 19.96
N LEU A 44 -41.60 18.61 19.20
CA LEU A 44 -41.21 19.99 19.50
C LEU A 44 -41.82 20.91 18.42
N PRO A 45 -42.96 21.58 18.72
CA PRO A 45 -43.53 22.57 17.81
C PRO A 45 -42.79 23.91 17.94
N ILE A 46 -42.19 24.37 16.86
CA ILE A 46 -41.55 25.69 16.76
C ILE A 46 -42.48 26.60 15.95
N LEU A 47 -42.95 27.69 16.57
CA LEU A 47 -43.74 28.73 15.93
C LEU A 47 -42.82 29.61 15.07
N MET A 48 -43.04 29.64 13.75
CA MET A 48 -42.19 30.38 12.82
C MET A 48 -42.75 31.76 12.45
N SER A 49 -44.09 31.91 12.33
CA SER A 49 -44.74 33.22 12.20
C SER A 49 -46.25 33.14 12.49
N SER A 50 -46.84 34.23 12.98
CA SER A 50 -48.29 34.38 13.28
C SER A 50 -49.11 35.00 12.13
N PHE A 51 -48.47 35.46 11.05
CA PHE A 51 -49.12 35.93 9.82
C PHE A 51 -48.46 35.29 8.60
N VAL A 52 -49.28 34.91 7.61
CA VAL A 52 -48.82 34.26 6.37
C VAL A 52 -48.39 35.34 5.39
N ASP A 53 -47.11 35.65 5.40
CA ASP A 53 -46.46 36.47 4.37
C ASP A 53 -45.59 35.59 3.48
N VAL A 54 -45.51 35.89 2.18
CA VAL A 54 -44.77 35.10 1.18
C VAL A 54 -43.28 35.03 1.57
N ALA A 55 -42.76 36.09 2.18
CA ALA A 55 -41.41 36.15 2.71
C ALA A 55 -41.16 35.13 3.84
N ALA A 56 -42.11 34.94 4.76
CA ALA A 56 -41.96 34.01 5.89
C ALA A 56 -41.88 32.54 5.43
N ILE A 57 -42.64 32.19 4.38
CA ILE A 57 -42.58 30.86 3.74
C ILE A 57 -41.22 30.67 3.07
N GLY A 58 -40.70 31.70 2.41
CA GLY A 58 -39.36 31.70 1.80
C GLY A 58 -38.26 31.44 2.84
N TYR A 59 -38.23 32.19 3.93
CA TYR A 59 -37.25 32.00 5.00
C TYR A 59 -37.38 30.62 5.68
N ALA A 60 -38.61 30.14 5.90
CA ALA A 60 -38.85 28.83 6.50
C ALA A 60 -38.28 27.66 5.65
N ALA A 61 -38.14 27.83 4.34
CA ALA A 61 -37.52 26.85 3.46
C ALA A 61 -36.00 27.02 3.36
N VAL A 62 -35.52 28.27 3.27
CA VAL A 62 -34.10 28.59 3.06
C VAL A 62 -33.27 28.37 4.33
N ILE A 63 -33.80 28.69 5.51
CA ILE A 63 -33.05 28.58 6.77
C ILE A 63 -32.65 27.13 7.08
N PRO A 64 -33.54 26.12 7.04
CA PRO A 64 -33.13 24.74 7.29
C PRO A 64 -32.11 24.20 6.27
N LEU A 65 -32.22 24.61 5.00
CA LEU A 65 -31.31 24.18 3.94
C LEU A 65 -29.91 24.78 4.13
N THR A 66 -29.84 26.08 4.42
CA THR A 66 -28.58 26.80 4.67
C THR A 66 -27.92 26.33 5.96
N VAL A 67 -28.68 26.13 7.04
CA VAL A 67 -28.18 25.55 8.29
C VAL A 67 -27.64 24.13 8.08
N TYR A 68 -28.35 23.28 7.32
CA TYR A 68 -27.88 21.94 6.98
C TYR A 68 -26.58 21.97 6.16
N ALA A 69 -26.51 22.82 5.13
CA ALA A 69 -25.32 22.97 4.29
C ALA A 69 -24.13 23.51 5.08
N ALA A 70 -24.35 24.48 5.98
CA ALA A 70 -23.32 25.01 6.87
C ALA A 70 -22.80 23.93 7.83
N ILE A 71 -23.68 23.17 8.49
CA ILE A 71 -23.26 22.07 9.37
C ILE A 71 -22.48 20.99 8.60
N HIS A 72 -22.98 20.61 7.42
CA HIS A 72 -22.35 19.56 6.63
C HIS A 72 -20.98 19.98 6.07
N SER A 73 -20.86 21.22 5.59
CA SER A 73 -19.59 21.75 5.05
C SER A 73 -18.57 22.08 6.14
N LEU A 74 -19.00 22.63 7.28
CA LEU A 74 -18.11 23.21 8.27
C LEU A 74 -17.74 22.25 9.41
N LEU A 75 -18.56 21.24 9.71
CA LEU A 75 -18.27 20.26 10.77
C LEU A 75 -18.00 18.86 10.23
N ILE A 76 -18.84 18.35 9.31
CA ILE A 76 -18.76 16.95 8.87
C ILE A 76 -17.60 16.74 7.89
N PHE A 77 -17.50 17.58 6.86
CA PHE A 77 -16.44 17.47 5.86
C PHE A 77 -15.02 17.56 6.44
N PRO A 78 -14.65 18.54 7.30
CA PRO A 78 -13.30 18.62 7.85
C PRO A 78 -12.97 17.42 8.76
N TYR A 79 -13.94 16.94 9.55
CA TYR A 79 -13.74 15.77 10.41
C TYR A 79 -13.48 14.49 9.61
N LEU A 80 -14.25 14.25 8.53
CA LEU A 80 -14.05 13.10 7.66
C LEU A 80 -12.70 13.15 6.93
N LYS A 81 -12.30 14.33 6.45
CA LYS A 81 -11.01 14.51 5.78
C LYS A 81 -9.84 14.20 6.72
N GLN A 82 -9.88 14.72 7.95
CA GLN A 82 -8.85 14.47 8.96
C GLN A 82 -8.74 12.97 9.31
N GLN A 83 -9.87 12.27 9.41
CA GLN A 83 -9.88 10.81 9.63
C GLN A 83 -9.22 10.04 8.48
N GLN A 84 -9.40 10.47 7.22
CA GLN A 84 -8.78 9.83 6.06
C GLN A 84 -7.26 10.02 6.08
N GLU A 85 -6.78 11.22 6.39
CA GLU A 85 -5.36 11.52 6.49
C GLU A 85 -4.68 10.70 7.59
N LEU A 86 -5.29 10.63 8.79
CA LEU A 86 -4.79 9.80 9.89
C LEU A 86 -4.75 8.31 9.53
N ARG A 87 -5.77 7.81 8.81
CA ARG A 87 -5.77 6.41 8.32
C ARG A 87 -4.67 6.18 7.30
N LEU A 88 -4.44 7.12 6.40
CA LEU A 88 -3.37 7.05 5.42
C LEU A 88 -2.00 7.06 6.10
N GLN A 89 -1.79 7.94 7.09
CA GLN A 89 -0.55 7.99 7.88
C GLN A 89 -0.31 6.68 8.63
N LYS A 90 -1.31 6.15 9.34
CA LYS A 90 -1.20 4.86 10.03
C LYS A 90 -0.85 3.72 9.06
N ARG A 91 -1.50 3.67 7.89
CA ARG A 91 -1.17 2.68 6.85
C ARG A 91 0.29 2.82 6.37
N LYS A 92 0.77 4.04 6.14
CA LYS A 92 2.16 4.31 5.74
C LYS A 92 3.14 3.89 6.83
N GLU A 93 2.86 4.21 8.10
CA GLU A 93 3.69 3.81 9.24
C GLU A 93 3.73 2.28 9.41
N GLU A 94 2.59 1.60 9.32
CA GLU A 94 2.50 0.15 9.36
C GLU A 94 3.28 -0.50 8.21
N GLN A 95 3.17 0.04 6.99
CA GLN A 95 3.94 -0.42 5.84
C GLN A 95 5.44 -0.25 6.05
N LYS A 96 5.88 0.92 6.55
CA LYS A 96 7.28 1.19 6.86
C LYS A 96 7.82 0.21 7.90
N LYS A 97 7.10 0.02 9.02
CA LYS A 97 7.46 -0.95 10.07
C LYS A 97 7.58 -2.37 9.54
N ARG A 98 6.67 -2.79 8.65
CA ARG A 98 6.73 -4.13 8.02
C ARG A 98 7.94 -4.28 7.11
N LEU A 99 8.29 -3.24 6.35
CA LEU A 99 9.47 -3.25 5.48
C LEU A 99 10.76 -3.32 6.31
N ASP A 100 10.86 -2.51 7.36
CA ASP A 100 12.00 -2.49 8.28
C ASP A 100 12.19 -3.86 8.96
N ALA A 101 11.11 -4.47 9.46
CA ALA A 101 11.16 -5.80 10.05
C ALA A 101 11.60 -6.89 9.06
N ARG A 102 11.16 -6.83 7.79
CA ARG A 102 11.60 -7.76 6.74
C ARG A 102 13.08 -7.59 6.42
N ARG A 103 13.57 -6.34 6.39
CA ARG A 103 14.99 -6.04 6.17
C ARG A 103 15.85 -6.62 7.30
N GLU A 104 15.46 -6.41 8.55
CA GLU A 104 16.17 -6.96 9.70
C GLU A 104 16.19 -8.49 9.68
N ALA A 105 15.05 -9.12 9.39
CA ALA A 105 14.97 -10.57 9.24
C ALA A 105 15.92 -11.10 8.15
N ALA A 106 15.95 -10.44 6.97
CA ALA A 106 16.85 -10.83 5.89
C ALA A 106 18.34 -10.69 6.29
N ILE A 107 18.72 -9.61 6.98
CA ILE A 107 20.10 -9.42 7.46
C ILE A 107 20.50 -10.52 8.44
N LEU A 108 19.61 -10.89 9.37
CA LEU A 108 19.86 -11.97 10.31
C LEU A 108 20.03 -13.31 9.58
N GLU A 109 19.17 -13.62 8.62
CA GLU A 109 19.29 -14.84 7.80
C GLU A 109 20.60 -14.88 7.02
N VAL A 110 21.01 -13.77 6.39
CA VAL A 110 22.31 -13.67 5.71
C VAL A 110 23.45 -13.97 6.69
N ASN A 111 23.42 -13.38 7.88
CA ASN A 111 24.44 -13.60 8.91
C ASN A 111 24.53 -15.07 9.33
N LEU A 112 23.39 -15.76 9.47
CA LEU A 112 23.33 -17.18 9.80
C LEU A 112 23.88 -18.06 8.67
N MET A 113 23.76 -17.63 7.41
CA MET A 113 24.23 -18.38 6.25
C MET A 113 25.71 -18.16 5.95
N THR A 114 26.34 -17.09 6.45
CA THR A 114 27.74 -16.73 6.10
C THR A 114 28.71 -17.90 6.26
N SER A 115 28.71 -18.56 7.42
CA SER A 115 29.62 -19.69 7.69
C SER A 115 29.39 -20.87 6.74
N ALA A 116 28.13 -21.21 6.43
CA ALA A 116 27.82 -22.28 5.50
C ALA A 116 28.16 -21.90 4.04
N ALA A 117 28.02 -20.63 3.68
CA ALA A 117 28.41 -20.12 2.36
C ALA A 117 29.93 -20.13 2.18
N GLU A 118 30.71 -19.80 3.21
CA GLU A 118 32.18 -19.90 3.17
C GLU A 118 32.64 -21.35 2.94
N GLN A 119 32.03 -22.30 3.64
CA GLN A 119 32.30 -23.73 3.43
C GLN A 119 31.91 -24.19 2.01
N SER A 120 30.78 -23.70 1.48
CA SER A 120 30.37 -24.02 0.11
C SER A 120 31.35 -23.43 -0.91
N ILE A 121 31.85 -22.20 -0.69
CA ILE A 121 32.87 -21.59 -1.54
C ILE A 121 34.15 -22.44 -1.54
N GLU A 122 34.66 -22.83 -0.37
CA GLU A 122 35.90 -23.58 -0.28
C GLU A 122 35.80 -24.95 -0.96
N SER A 123 34.70 -25.67 -0.72
CA SER A 123 34.45 -26.98 -1.34
C SER A 123 34.29 -26.89 -2.86
N GLU A 124 33.55 -25.89 -3.37
CA GLU A 124 33.38 -25.66 -4.80
C GLU A 124 34.70 -25.18 -5.45
N GLN A 125 35.52 -24.39 -4.76
CA GLN A 125 36.83 -23.96 -5.26
C GLN A 125 37.78 -25.14 -5.47
N ARG A 126 37.79 -26.13 -4.56
CA ARG A 126 38.62 -27.34 -4.70
C ARG A 126 38.26 -28.16 -5.94
N VAL A 127 36.98 -28.18 -6.31
CA VAL A 127 36.46 -28.91 -7.47
C VAL A 127 36.41 -28.03 -8.73
N GLN A 128 36.83 -26.76 -8.64
CA GLN A 128 36.68 -25.75 -9.69
C GLN A 128 35.23 -25.61 -10.18
N GLY A 129 34.29 -25.81 -9.26
CA GLY A 129 32.85 -25.76 -9.47
C GLY A 129 32.30 -24.34 -9.55
N LEU A 130 31.07 -24.18 -9.09
CA LEU A 130 30.34 -22.92 -9.21
C LEU A 130 30.59 -22.01 -8.00
N VAL A 131 31.19 -20.85 -8.23
CA VAL A 131 31.43 -19.85 -7.19
C VAL A 131 30.82 -18.51 -7.62
N ILE A 132 29.93 -17.97 -6.80
CA ILE A 132 29.29 -16.68 -7.07
C ILE A 132 30.22 -15.56 -6.64
N VAL A 133 30.58 -14.68 -7.59
CA VAL A 133 31.51 -13.57 -7.37
C VAL A 133 30.76 -12.32 -6.91
N LYS A 134 29.62 -12.03 -7.54
CA LYS A 134 28.80 -10.87 -7.22
C LYS A 134 27.36 -11.15 -7.60
N ALA A 135 26.43 -10.89 -6.71
CA ALA A 135 25.01 -10.91 -7.03
C ALA A 135 24.28 -9.70 -6.47
N LEU A 136 23.46 -9.07 -7.30
CA LEU A 136 22.72 -7.85 -6.98
C LEU A 136 21.25 -8.04 -7.34
N TYR A 137 20.36 -7.72 -6.40
CA TYR A 137 18.92 -7.76 -6.59
C TYR A 137 18.31 -6.37 -6.38
N GLY A 138 17.47 -5.93 -7.31
CA GLY A 138 16.76 -4.66 -7.20
C GLY A 138 16.40 -4.11 -8.56
N ARG A 139 16.24 -2.78 -8.63
CA ARG A 139 16.04 -2.09 -9.89
C ARG A 139 17.38 -1.89 -10.57
N LEU A 140 17.72 -2.79 -11.49
CA LEU A 140 18.91 -2.65 -12.34
C LEU A 140 18.44 -2.07 -13.66
N GLN A 141 18.57 -0.75 -13.84
CA GLN A 141 18.50 -0.19 -15.19
C GLN A 141 19.73 -0.68 -15.95
N THR A 142 19.58 -0.99 -17.25
CA THR A 142 20.65 -1.47 -18.12
C THR A 142 21.94 -0.73 -17.80
N MET A 143 22.95 -1.46 -17.31
CA MET A 143 24.25 -1.00 -16.79
C MET A 143 25.11 -0.20 -17.79
N GLN A 144 24.52 0.30 -18.88
CA GLN A 144 25.20 1.00 -19.96
C GLN A 144 25.24 2.51 -19.77
N GLN A 145 24.41 3.14 -18.93
CA GLN A 145 24.46 4.60 -18.77
C GLN A 145 24.13 5.06 -17.35
N SER A 146 25.12 5.74 -16.76
CA SER A 146 25.07 6.70 -15.65
C SER A 146 25.31 6.20 -14.21
N ASP A 147 26.51 6.52 -13.71
CA ASP A 147 26.96 6.51 -12.30
C ASP A 147 26.20 7.51 -11.39
N THR A 148 24.92 7.78 -11.64
CA THR A 148 24.18 8.88 -10.98
C THR A 148 22.78 8.52 -10.46
N ALA A 149 22.29 7.31 -10.69
CA ALA A 149 21.09 6.83 -10.00
C ALA A 149 21.52 6.13 -8.71
N GLU A 150 20.95 6.51 -7.56
CA GLU A 150 21.05 5.72 -6.33
C GLU A 150 20.34 4.38 -6.59
N ASP A 151 21.07 3.42 -7.16
CA ASP A 151 20.55 2.09 -7.45
C ASP A 151 20.07 1.47 -6.12
N VAL A 152 18.76 1.29 -6.02
CA VAL A 152 18.10 0.65 -4.87
C VAL A 152 18.30 -0.86 -5.00
N VAL A 153 19.52 -1.31 -4.71
CA VAL A 153 20.00 -2.68 -4.89
C VAL A 153 20.49 -3.30 -3.58
N ILE A 154 20.35 -4.63 -3.49
CA ILE A 154 20.78 -5.45 -2.36
C ILE A 154 21.84 -6.42 -2.85
N ASN A 155 22.89 -6.60 -2.04
CA ASN A 155 23.85 -7.65 -2.27
C ASN A 155 23.32 -8.99 -1.74
N VAL A 156 23.09 -9.93 -2.66
CA VAL A 156 22.53 -11.26 -2.37
C VAL A 156 23.52 -12.38 -2.66
N THR A 157 24.82 -12.06 -2.62
CA THR A 157 25.90 -13.02 -2.94
C THR A 157 25.93 -14.20 -1.96
N VAL A 158 25.85 -13.91 -0.65
CA VAL A 158 25.88 -14.94 0.41
C VAL A 158 24.69 -15.90 0.34
N PRO A 159 23.43 -15.44 0.33
CA PRO A 159 22.28 -16.35 0.29
C PRO A 159 22.24 -17.17 -1.01
N LEU A 160 22.64 -16.62 -2.16
CA LEU A 160 22.75 -17.41 -3.39
C LEU A 160 23.85 -18.46 -3.31
N GLN A 161 25.01 -18.12 -2.74
CA GLN A 161 26.13 -19.05 -2.61
C GLN A 161 25.80 -20.21 -1.65
N HIS A 162 25.00 -19.94 -0.63
CA HIS A 162 24.46 -20.98 0.26
C HIS A 162 23.53 -21.97 -0.48
N GLN A 163 22.83 -21.51 -1.53
CA GLN A 163 21.90 -22.34 -2.31
C GLN A 163 22.60 -23.20 -3.37
N VAL A 164 23.87 -22.96 -3.68
CA VAL A 164 24.65 -23.76 -4.63
C VAL A 164 24.81 -25.19 -4.09
N LYS A 165 24.47 -26.18 -4.92
CA LYS A 165 24.65 -27.61 -4.60
C LYS A 165 25.19 -28.34 -5.82
N ASN A 166 26.26 -29.11 -5.63
CA ASN A 166 26.91 -29.90 -6.67
C ASN A 166 27.29 -29.05 -7.90
N SER A 167 27.96 -27.92 -7.68
CA SER A 167 28.39 -26.98 -8.74
C SER A 167 27.26 -26.46 -9.64
N SER A 168 26.02 -26.46 -9.14
CA SER A 168 24.85 -25.92 -9.85
C SER A 168 23.95 -25.12 -8.92
N LEU A 169 23.29 -24.11 -9.47
CA LEU A 169 22.27 -23.32 -8.77
C LEU A 169 20.97 -23.40 -9.57
N LYS A 170 19.88 -23.74 -8.88
CA LYS A 170 18.54 -23.86 -9.47
C LYS A 170 17.58 -23.03 -8.63
N ILE A 171 16.98 -22.03 -9.26
CA ILE A 171 15.94 -21.19 -8.65
C ILE A 171 14.69 -21.33 -9.49
N ALA A 172 13.58 -21.69 -8.84
CA ALA A 172 12.27 -21.78 -9.49
C ALA A 172 11.68 -20.38 -9.69
N GLY A 173 11.08 -20.13 -10.86
CA GLY A 173 10.42 -18.85 -11.18
C GLY A 173 8.97 -18.73 -10.67
N ILE A 174 8.54 -19.62 -9.79
CA ILE A 174 7.14 -19.64 -9.30
C ILE A 174 6.92 -18.55 -8.23
N ILE A 175 7.96 -18.23 -7.47
CA ILE A 175 7.92 -17.32 -6.32
C ILE A 175 8.84 -16.13 -6.63
N SER A 176 8.43 -14.93 -6.21
CA SER A 176 9.28 -13.74 -6.27
C SER A 176 10.56 -13.97 -5.48
N LYS A 177 11.71 -13.55 -6.03
CA LYS A 177 13.01 -13.72 -5.37
C LYS A 177 13.10 -12.89 -4.09
N ALA A 178 12.24 -11.89 -3.91
CA ALA A 178 12.12 -11.13 -2.67
C ALA A 178 11.60 -11.93 -1.46
N GLU A 179 10.97 -13.10 -1.68
CA GLU A 179 10.47 -13.98 -0.61
C GLU A 179 11.47 -15.09 -0.23
N MET A 180 12.62 -15.14 -0.92
CA MET A 180 13.67 -16.11 -0.63
C MET A 180 14.41 -15.75 0.66
N PRO A 181 14.97 -16.74 1.38
CA PRO A 181 15.66 -16.47 2.62
C PRO A 181 16.94 -15.65 2.37
N GLY A 182 17.14 -14.60 3.16
CA GLY A 182 18.19 -13.60 2.99
C GLY A 182 17.92 -12.55 1.90
N PHE A 183 16.76 -12.60 1.24
CA PHE A 183 16.30 -11.58 0.29
C PHE A 183 15.26 -10.67 0.94
N TYR A 184 15.18 -9.44 0.45
CA TYR A 184 14.05 -8.55 0.71
C TYR A 184 13.79 -7.71 -0.54
N ASP A 185 12.62 -7.06 -0.60
CA ASP A 185 12.26 -6.17 -1.70
C ASP A 185 12.74 -4.73 -1.40
N PRO A 186 13.73 -4.19 -2.13
CA PRO A 186 14.21 -2.84 -1.90
C PRO A 186 13.34 -1.79 -2.61
N CYS A 187 12.58 -2.16 -3.66
CA CYS A 187 11.77 -1.27 -4.50
C CYS A 187 10.38 -1.89 -4.76
N TYR A 188 9.47 -1.72 -3.78
CA TYR A 188 8.12 -2.27 -3.87
C TYR A 188 7.31 -1.61 -4.99
N GLY A 189 6.81 -2.44 -5.91
CA GLY A 189 5.96 -2.01 -7.03
C GLY A 189 6.73 -1.61 -8.29
N GLU A 190 8.05 -1.69 -8.30
CA GLU A 190 8.88 -1.47 -9.48
C GLU A 190 9.35 -2.81 -10.10
N GLU A 191 9.82 -2.76 -11.34
CA GLU A 191 10.42 -3.92 -12.02
C GLU A 191 11.78 -4.23 -11.41
N LYS A 192 11.96 -5.49 -11.01
CA LYS A 192 13.14 -5.98 -10.32
C LYS A 192 13.83 -7.04 -11.14
N SER A 193 15.14 -7.01 -11.09
CA SER A 193 16.01 -7.96 -11.76
C SER A 193 17.11 -8.42 -10.82
N LEU A 194 17.58 -9.65 -11.07
CA LEU A 194 18.69 -10.26 -10.37
C LEU A 194 19.87 -10.36 -11.34
N TYR A 195 20.95 -9.66 -11.02
CA TYR A 195 22.23 -9.80 -11.71
C TYR A 195 23.11 -10.77 -10.94
N ILE A 196 23.68 -11.75 -11.64
CA ILE A 196 24.60 -12.73 -11.07
C ILE A 196 25.85 -12.77 -11.94
N ARG A 197 27.00 -12.56 -11.30
CA ARG A 197 28.32 -12.83 -11.85
C ARG A 197 28.94 -14.00 -11.08
N TYR A 198 29.30 -15.04 -11.80
CA TYR A 198 29.82 -16.28 -11.22
C TYR A 198 31.03 -16.79 -11.99
N LYS A 199 31.78 -17.69 -11.35
CA LYS A 199 32.94 -18.37 -11.90
C LYS A 199 32.65 -19.86 -11.92
N PHE A 200 32.90 -20.50 -13.06
CA PHE A 200 32.73 -21.94 -13.25
C PHE A 200 33.90 -22.47 -14.07
N HIS A 201 34.59 -23.52 -13.60
CA HIS A 201 35.78 -24.05 -14.27
C HIS A 201 36.81 -22.97 -14.65
N ASN A 202 37.03 -22.03 -13.73
CA ASN A 202 37.92 -20.88 -13.90
C ASN A 202 37.50 -19.82 -14.95
N ALA A 203 36.37 -20.00 -15.65
CA ALA A 203 35.80 -19.01 -16.56
C ALA A 203 34.79 -18.11 -15.85
N LEU A 204 34.75 -16.83 -16.20
CA LEU A 204 33.77 -15.87 -15.67
C LEU A 204 32.52 -15.87 -16.54
N HIS A 205 31.37 -15.85 -15.87
CA HIS A 205 30.06 -15.81 -16.50
C HIS A 205 29.19 -14.73 -15.84
N HIS A 206 28.24 -14.18 -16.58
CA HIS A 206 27.22 -13.30 -16.04
C HIS A 206 25.86 -13.53 -16.66
N VAL A 207 24.83 -13.20 -15.89
CA VAL A 207 23.45 -13.25 -16.34
C VAL A 207 22.63 -12.24 -15.56
N THR A 208 21.69 -11.61 -16.25
CA THR A 208 20.65 -10.77 -15.66
C THR A 208 19.32 -11.43 -15.94
N ILE A 209 18.51 -11.67 -14.91
CA ILE A 209 17.20 -12.30 -15.03
C ILE A 209 16.13 -11.44 -14.36
N ALA A 210 14.88 -11.56 -14.83
CA ALA A 210 13.74 -10.91 -14.19
C ALA A 210 13.35 -11.62 -12.87
N ASP A 211 12.60 -10.96 -12.00
CA ASP A 211 12.20 -11.49 -10.68
C ASP A 211 11.55 -12.88 -10.75
N ASN A 212 10.55 -13.07 -11.62
CA ASN A 212 9.78 -14.31 -11.75
C ASN A 212 10.37 -15.33 -12.75
N GLU A 213 11.57 -15.09 -13.27
CA GLU A 213 12.18 -16.00 -14.25
C GLU A 213 12.96 -17.13 -13.55
N PRO A 214 12.74 -18.41 -13.93
CA PRO A 214 13.54 -19.51 -13.41
C PRO A 214 14.97 -19.41 -13.94
N ILE A 215 15.94 -19.80 -13.11
CA ILE A 215 17.35 -19.82 -13.51
C ILE A 215 18.01 -21.14 -13.13
N HIS A 216 18.78 -21.66 -14.10
CA HIS A 216 19.68 -22.77 -13.95
C HIS A 216 21.08 -22.33 -14.39
N ILE A 217 22.04 -22.30 -13.48
CA ILE A 217 23.44 -22.05 -13.80
C ILE A 217 24.29 -23.21 -13.28
N PRO A 218 25.42 -23.54 -13.93
CA PRO A 218 26.10 -22.80 -15.01
C PRO A 218 25.51 -23.05 -16.42
N LEU A 219 25.61 -22.04 -17.30
CA LEU A 219 25.24 -22.11 -18.73
C LEU A 219 26.38 -21.53 -19.59
N GLN A 220 26.70 -22.19 -20.70
CA GLN A 220 27.76 -21.73 -21.62
C GLN A 220 27.44 -20.38 -22.26
N ALA A 221 26.16 -20.10 -22.53
CA ALA A 221 25.71 -18.82 -23.09
C ALA A 221 26.04 -17.60 -22.22
N HIS A 222 26.30 -17.80 -20.92
CA HIS A 222 26.60 -16.72 -19.97
C HIS A 222 28.09 -16.36 -19.93
N LEU A 223 28.94 -17.04 -20.72
CA LEU A 223 30.39 -16.85 -20.67
C LEU A 223 30.75 -15.41 -21.05
N MET A 224 31.51 -14.75 -20.18
CA MET A 224 32.09 -13.45 -20.49
C MET A 224 33.23 -13.67 -21.47
N THR A 225 33.00 -13.45 -22.76
CA THR A 225 34.09 -13.36 -23.72
C THR A 225 34.88 -12.11 -23.39
N SER A 226 36.03 -12.27 -22.74
CA SER A 226 36.98 -11.17 -22.57
C SER A 226 37.47 -10.76 -23.95
N GLY A 227 36.91 -9.69 -24.50
CA GLY A 227 37.43 -9.02 -25.68
C GLY A 227 38.82 -8.48 -25.36
N VAL A 228 39.85 -9.25 -25.72
CA VAL A 228 41.22 -8.75 -25.85
C VAL A 228 41.21 -7.83 -27.06
N THR A 229 41.14 -6.51 -26.83
CA THR A 229 41.55 -5.55 -27.85
C THR A 229 43.06 -5.41 -27.75
N SER A 230 43.73 -6.04 -28.72
CA SER A 230 45.14 -5.89 -29.09
C SER A 230 45.53 -4.44 -29.36
#